data_AF-A0A820PI97-F1
#
_entry.id   AF-A0A820PI97-F1
#
_cell.length_a   1.000
_cell.length_b   1.000
_cell.length_c   1.000
_cell.angle_alpha   90.00
_cell.angle_beta   90.00
_cell.angle_gamma   90.00
#
_symmetry.space_group_name_H-M   'P 1'
#
loop_
_entity.id
_entity.type
_entity.pdbx_description
1 polymer ?
#
loop_
_entity_poly.entity_id
_entity_poly.type
_entity_poly.pdbx_seq_one_letter_code
_entity_poly.pdbx_strand_id
1 'polypeptide(L)' 'TNRSDIHSKDQLKIVHNGHNLHVEINNQQGSSIVKQVLLPEQVKLDQLKSHFDGQHHCLIITLPVQ' A
#
# COMPACT_ATOMS: atom_id res chain seq x y z
N THR A 1 22.96 -7.99 3.94
CA THR A 1 22.06 -6.93 4.46
C THR A 1 21.46 -6.18 3.28
N ASN A 2 20.37 -6.68 2.71
CA ASN A 2 19.61 -5.91 1.72
C ASN A 2 18.53 -5.13 2.49
N ARG A 3 18.90 -3.94 2.98
CA ARG A 3 17.94 -2.96 3.46
C ARG A 3 17.28 -2.34 2.23
N SER A 4 15.97 -2.47 2.11
CA SER A 4 15.21 -1.85 1.03
C SER A 4 14.94 -0.38 1.39
N ASP A 5 15.65 0.49 0.69
CA ASP A 5 15.61 1.95 0.70
C ASP A 5 14.27 2.49 0.19
N ILE A 6 13.22 2.49 1.03
CA ILE A 6 11.99 3.26 0.79
C ILE A 6 12.17 4.63 1.46
N HIS A 7 12.45 5.66 0.67
CA HIS A 7 12.84 6.99 1.18
C HIS A 7 11.77 8.07 1.01
N SER A 8 10.71 7.82 0.25
CA SER A 8 9.63 8.79 0.08
C SER A 8 8.27 8.14 -0.17
N LYS A 9 7.19 8.89 0.11
CA LYS A 9 5.81 8.48 -0.21
C LYS A 9 5.59 8.28 -1.71
N ASP A 10 6.37 8.95 -2.58
CA ASP A 10 6.22 8.90 -4.03
C ASP A 10 6.59 7.53 -4.64
N GLN A 11 7.24 6.69 -3.84
CA GLN A 11 7.58 5.31 -4.17
C GLN A 11 6.44 4.33 -3.88
N LEU A 12 5.36 4.80 -3.26
CA LEU A 12 4.19 3.99 -2.93
C LEU A 12 3.00 4.43 -3.79
N LYS A 13 2.44 3.48 -4.52
CA LYS A 13 1.20 3.66 -5.27
C LYS A 13 0.15 2.68 -4.76
N ILE A 14 -0.99 3.21 -4.33
CA ILE A 14 -2.15 2.43 -3.91
C ILE A 14 -3.27 2.72 -4.92
N VAL A 15 -3.73 1.70 -5.63
CA VAL A 15 -4.87 1.79 -6.55
C VAL A 15 -5.89 0.71 -6.21
N HIS A 16 -7.15 0.94 -6.53
CA HIS A 16 -8.20 -0.05 -6.35
C HIS A 16 -9.06 -0.17 -7.60
N ASN A 17 -9.55 -1.38 -7.87
CA ASN A 17 -10.52 -1.64 -8.94
C ASN A 17 -11.60 -2.57 -8.40
N GLY A 18 -12.79 -2.02 -8.16
CA GLY A 18 -13.81 -2.70 -7.37
C GLY A 18 -13.24 -3.12 -6.02
N HIS A 19 -13.40 -4.38 -5.64
CA HIS A 19 -12.91 -4.93 -4.37
C HIS A 19 -11.44 -5.34 -4.37
N ASN A 20 -10.69 -5.13 -5.45
CA ASN A 20 -9.27 -5.44 -5.50
C ASN A 20 -8.43 -4.22 -5.16
N LEU A 21 -7.66 -4.31 -4.07
CA LEU A 21 -6.65 -3.34 -3.68
C LEU A 21 -5.29 -3.76 -4.23
N HIS A 22 -4.65 -2.89 -5.00
CA HIS A 22 -3.30 -3.05 -5.50
C HIS A 22 -2.37 -2.05 -4.81
N VAL A 23 -1.33 -2.59 -4.21
CA VAL A 23 -0.26 -1.83 -3.57
C VAL A 23 1.03 -2.10 -4.33
N GLU A 24 1.60 -1.06 -4.90
CA GLU A 24 2.84 -1.10 -5.66
C GLU A 24 3.88 -0.25 -4.94
N ILE A 25 5.05 -0.85 -4.68
CA ILE A 25 6.20 -0.20 -4.06
C ILE A 25 7.35 -0.22 -5.07
N ASN A 26 7.74 0.96 -5.53
CA ASN A 26 8.83 1.15 -6.49
C ASN A 26 10.11 1.54 -5.76
N ASN A 27 11.19 0.81 -5.99
CA ASN A 27 12.51 1.22 -5.50
C ASN A 27 13.19 2.19 -6.49
N GLN A 28 14.26 2.86 -6.06
CA GLN A 28 15.03 3.79 -6.91
C GLN A 28 15.74 3.11 -8.09
N GLN A 29 15.85 1.77 -8.08
CA GLN A 29 16.46 0.97 -9.14
C GLN A 29 15.44 0.57 -10.22
N GLY A 30 14.20 1.08 -10.15
CA GLY A 30 13.14 0.78 -11.10
C GLY A 30 12.52 -0.62 -10.94
N SER A 31 12.80 -1.30 -9.83
CA SER A 31 12.13 -2.56 -9.48
C SER A 31 10.88 -2.29 -8.65
N SER A 32 9.80 -3.03 -8.92
CA SER A 32 8.51 -2.89 -8.26
C SER A 32 8.14 -4.15 -7.48
N ILE A 33 7.68 -4.00 -6.23
CA ILE A 33 6.94 -5.06 -5.52
C ILE A 33 5.45 -4.74 -5.64
N VAL A 34 4.67 -5.69 -6.13
CA VAL A 34 3.21 -5.57 -6.22
C VAL A 34 2.57 -6.55 -5.25
N LYS A 35 1.65 -6.05 -4.43
CA LYS A 35 0.80 -6.86 -3.56
C LYS A 35 -0.66 -6.55 -3.86
N GLN A 36 -1.43 -7.61 -4.05
CA GLN A 36 -2.86 -7.52 -4.34
C GLN A 36 -3.65 -8.13 -3.18
N VAL A 37 -4.73 -7.46 -2.76
CA VAL A 37 -5.60 -7.89 -1.67
C VAL A 37 -7.05 -7.77 -2.12
N LEU A 38 -7.80 -8.86 -2.02
CA LEU A 38 -9.24 -8.82 -2.20
C LEU A 38 -9.88 -8.33 -0.90
N LEU A 39 -10.63 -7.25 -0.99
CA LEU A 39 -11.35 -6.65 0.12
C LEU A 39 -12.78 -7.22 0.20
N PRO A 40 -13.36 -7.30 1.39
CA PRO A 40 -14.78 -7.59 1.55
C PRO A 40 -15.66 -6.56 0.84
N GLU A 41 -16.89 -6.96 0.49
CA GLU A 41 -17.85 -6.08 -0.18
C GLU A 41 -18.27 -4.88 0.69
N GLN A 42 -18.22 -5.06 2.01
CA GLN A 42 -18.59 -4.08 3.03
C GLN A 42 -17.58 -2.93 3.19
N VAL A 43 -16.47 -2.96 2.45
CA VAL A 43 -15.39 -1.98 2.61
C VAL A 43 -15.63 -0.74 1.77
N LYS A 44 -15.58 0.43 2.42
CA LYS A 44 -15.63 1.74 1.77
C LYS A 44 -14.24 2.22 1.35
N LEU A 45 -13.91 1.97 0.08
CA LEU A 45 -12.62 2.31 -0.53
C LEU A 45 -12.36 3.81 -0.66
N ASP A 46 -13.41 4.61 -0.78
CA ASP A 46 -13.38 6.07 -0.81
C ASP A 46 -12.83 6.68 0.50
N GLN A 47 -12.85 5.91 1.59
CA GLN A 47 -12.36 6.31 2.91
C GLN A 47 -11.05 5.61 3.29
N LEU A 48 -10.33 5.05 2.32
CA LEU A 48 -9.02 4.46 2.53
C LEU A 48 -8.06 5.48 3.12
N LYS A 49 -7.43 5.11 4.25
CA LYS A 49 -6.31 5.84 4.83
C LYS A 49 -5.08 4.96 4.78
N SER A 50 -3.92 5.57 4.54
CA SER A 50 -2.65 4.87 4.62
C SER A 50 -1.61 5.71 5.36
N HIS A 51 -0.75 5.04 6.13
CA HIS A 51 0.44 5.66 6.69
C HIS A 51 1.61 4.67 6.66
N PHE A 52 2.80 5.22 6.47
CA PHE A 52 4.04 4.47 6.62
C PHE A 52 4.56 4.66 8.04
N ASP A 53 4.76 3.57 8.76
CA ASP A 53 5.46 3.54 10.04
C ASP A 53 6.95 3.29 9.77
N GLY A 54 7.75 4.36 9.85
CA GLY A 54 9.19 4.28 9.64
C GLY A 54 9.94 3.53 10.74
N GLN A 55 9.36 3.34 11.92
CA GLN A 55 10.01 2.60 13.02
C GLN A 55 9.97 1.08 12.77
N HIS A 56 8.83 0.58 12.28
CA HIS A 56 8.64 -0.84 12.00
C HIS A 56 8.82 -1.18 10.51
N HIS A 57 9.09 -0.18 9.66
CA HIS A 57 9.13 -0.32 8.19
C HIS A 57 7.83 -0.92 7.64
N CYS A 58 6.68 -0.52 8.21
CA CYS A 58 5.37 -1.06 7.88
C CYS A 58 4.52 -0.05 7.13
N LEU A 59 3.90 -0.47 6.02
CA LEU A 59 2.79 0.27 5.44
C LEU A 59 1.48 -0.21 6.08
N ILE A 60 0.77 0.71 6.72
CA ILE A 60 -0.53 0.44 7.33
C ILE A 60 -1.62 1.05 6.44
N ILE A 61 -2.59 0.22 6.05
CA ILE A 61 -3.76 0.63 5.28
C ILE A 61 -5.00 0.36 6.16
N THR A 62 -5.79 1.40 6.39
CA THR A 62 -7.01 1.34 7.20
C THR A 62 -8.21 1.65 6.34
N LEU A 63 -9.22 0.79 6.46
CA LEU A 63 -10.45 0.83 5.68
C LEU A 63 -11.64 0.64 6.63
N PRO A 64 -12.65 1.51 6.62
CA PRO A 64 -13.86 1.30 7.40
C PRO A 64 -14.75 0.22 6.76
N VAL A 65 -15.33 -0.63 7.61
CA VAL A 65 -16.30 -1.67 7.25
C VAL A 65 -17.70 -1.16 7.59
N GLN A 66 -18.69 -1.37 6.72
CA GLN A 66 -20.10 -1.04 6.95
C GLN A 66 -21.03 -2.21 6.65
#